data_AF-A0A2I0N5L1-F1
#
_entry.id   AF-A0A2I0N5L1-F1
#
_cell.length_a   1.000
_cell.length_b   1.000
_cell.length_c   1.000
_cell.angle_alpha   90.00
_cell.angle_beta   90.00
_cell.angle_gamma   90.00
#
_symmetry.space_group_name_H-M   'P 1'
#
loop_
_entity.id
_entity.type
_entity.pdbx_description
1 polymer ?
#
loop_
_entity_poly.entity_id
_entity_poly.type
_entity_poly.pdbx_seq_one_letter_code
_entity_poly.pdbx_strand_id
1 'polypeptide(L)'
;MKVDEFVGFLKARPAEYDVEPKTINGADGVVVENKMFSTKTHFTGAAIEGNDMVALLTATHHGKNTTHMTRITGYFSRIEGWNKGKLGELRDRYKNEGHF
;
A
#
# COMPACT_ATOMS: atom_id res chain seq x y z
N MET A 1 16.60 -18.31 -8.43
CA MET A 1 15.29 -18.90 -8.76
C MET A 1 14.16 -18.12 -8.10
N LYS A 2 14.28 -17.71 -6.83
CA LYS A 2 13.27 -16.84 -6.19
C LYS A 2 13.17 -15.45 -6.80
N VAL A 3 14.29 -14.87 -7.26
CA VAL A 3 14.27 -13.55 -7.93
C VAL A 3 13.39 -13.59 -9.18
N ASP A 4 13.54 -14.59 -10.04
CA ASP A 4 12.74 -14.74 -11.27
C ASP A 4 11.27 -15.00 -10.95
N GLU A 5 10.98 -15.79 -9.90
CA GLU A 5 9.62 -16.05 -9.43
C GLU A 5 8.95 -14.77 -8.93
N PHE A 6 9.65 -13.98 -8.10
CA PHE A 6 9.14 -12.70 -7.59
C PHE A 6 8.88 -11.70 -8.72
N VAL A 7 9.86 -11.50 -9.60
CA VAL A 7 9.72 -10.59 -10.74
C VAL A 7 8.64 -11.09 -11.70
N GLY A 8 8.54 -12.40 -11.92
CA GLY A 8 7.50 -13.03 -12.75
C GLY A 8 6.11 -12.81 -12.17
N PHE A 9 5.94 -12.98 -10.86
CA PHE A 9 4.69 -12.74 -10.15
C PHE A 9 4.20 -11.30 -10.31
N LEU A 10 5.11 -10.33 -10.19
CA LEU A 10 4.80 -8.90 -10.34
C LEU A 10 4.46 -8.55 -11.79
N LYS A 11 5.26 -9.04 -12.76
CA LYS A 11 5.01 -8.81 -14.19
C LYS A 11 3.71 -9.43 -14.69
N ALA A 12 3.21 -10.49 -14.05
CA ALA A 12 1.90 -11.06 -14.33
C ALA A 12 0.73 -10.13 -13.93
N ARG A 13 0.99 -9.06 -13.16
CA ARG A 13 -0.02 -8.10 -12.66
C ARG A 13 0.36 -6.65 -12.99
N PRO A 14 0.45 -6.28 -14.29
CA PRO A 14 0.86 -4.94 -14.70
C PRO A 14 -0.12 -3.84 -14.27
N ALA A 15 -1.37 -4.18 -13.93
CA ALA A 15 -2.35 -3.23 -13.38
C ALA A 15 -2.01 -2.81 -11.94
N GLU A 16 -1.30 -3.66 -11.19
CA GLU A 16 -0.97 -3.44 -9.78
C GLU A 16 0.50 -3.02 -9.60
N TYR A 17 1.40 -3.55 -10.43
CA TYR A 17 2.84 -3.39 -10.27
C TYR A 17 3.53 -2.96 -11.56
N ASP A 18 4.54 -2.10 -11.44
CA ASP A 18 5.61 -1.95 -12.42
C ASP A 18 6.94 -2.37 -11.82
N VAL A 19 7.82 -2.98 -12.63
CA VAL A 19 9.11 -3.48 -12.18
C VAL A 19 10.21 -3.08 -13.13
N GLU A 20 11.24 -2.44 -12.60
CA GLU A 20 12.40 -1.97 -13.36
C GLU A 20 13.71 -2.43 -12.67
N PRO A 21 14.65 -3.05 -13.40
CA PRO A 21 15.97 -3.33 -12.84
C PRO A 21 16.72 -2.00 -12.63
N LYS A 22 17.24 -1.78 -11.42
CA LYS A 22 17.98 -0.57 -11.10
C LYS A 22 18.97 -0.79 -9.97
N THR A 23 20.15 -0.22 -10.13
CA THR A 23 21.17 -0.14 -9.09
C THR A 23 20.95 1.11 -8.24
N ILE A 24 20.84 0.94 -6.92
CA ILE A 24 20.70 2.06 -5.97
C ILE A 24 21.80 1.92 -4.93
N ASN A 25 22.56 2.98 -4.69
CA ASN A 25 23.67 3.03 -3.72
C ASN A 25 24.69 1.90 -3.88
N GLY A 26 24.98 1.50 -5.12
CA GLY A 26 25.92 0.41 -5.43
C GLY A 26 25.38 -1.00 -5.22
N ALA A 27 24.09 -1.15 -4.86
CA ALA A 27 23.42 -2.44 -4.76
C ALA A 27 22.50 -2.67 -5.96
N ASP A 28 22.77 -3.73 -6.70
CA ASP A 28 21.93 -4.18 -7.81
C ASP A 28 20.63 -4.80 -7.29
N GLY A 29 19.54 -4.54 -8.00
CA GLY A 29 18.23 -5.02 -7.61
C GLY A 29 17.12 -4.61 -8.58
N VAL A 30 15.90 -4.75 -8.10
CA VAL A 30 14.68 -4.38 -8.83
C VAL A 30 13.92 -3.32 -8.04
N VAL A 31 13.50 -2.27 -8.72
CA VAL A 31 12.54 -1.30 -8.19
C VAL A 31 11.15 -1.77 -8.56
N VAL A 32 10.32 -1.94 -7.55
CA VAL A 32 8.92 -2.32 -7.66
C VAL A 32 8.08 -1.12 -7.30
N GLU A 33 7.30 -0.63 -8.26
CA GLU A 33 6.25 0.34 -8.03
C GLU A 33 4.94 -0.40 -7.77
N ASN A 34 4.31 -0.14 -6.62
CA ASN A 34 2.96 -0.62 -6.32
C ASN A 34 1.99 0.53 -6.60
N LYS A 35 1.19 0.38 -7.65
CA LYS A 35 0.25 1.40 -8.15
C LYS A 35 -0.91 1.63 -7.19
N MET A 36 -1.35 0.57 -6.49
CA MET A 36 -2.46 0.65 -5.54
C MET A 36 -2.14 1.60 -4.38
N PHE A 37 -0.89 1.59 -3.92
CA PHE A 37 -0.45 2.41 -2.79
C PHE A 37 0.44 3.60 -3.19
N SER A 38 0.74 3.75 -4.48
CA SER A 38 1.66 4.77 -5.02
C SER A 38 2.98 4.78 -4.25
N THR A 39 3.62 3.62 -4.16
CA THR A 39 4.88 3.38 -3.43
C THR A 39 5.92 2.79 -4.36
N LYS A 40 7.20 3.05 -4.09
CA LYS A 40 8.33 2.48 -4.83
C LYS A 40 9.30 1.86 -3.85
N THR A 41 9.64 0.59 -4.06
CA THR A 41 10.52 -0.18 -3.18
C THR A 41 11.65 -0.80 -3.99
N HIS A 42 12.88 -0.61 -3.54
CA HIS A 42 14.03 -1.28 -4.13
C HIS A 42 14.35 -2.55 -3.36
N PHE A 43 14.37 -3.68 -4.06
CA PHE A 43 14.75 -4.96 -3.51
C PHE A 43 16.08 -5.42 -4.12
N THR A 44 17.08 -5.61 -3.27
CA THR A 44 18.33 -6.26 -3.68
C THR A 44 18.10 -7.75 -3.89
N GLY A 45 18.93 -8.40 -4.70
CA GLY A 45 18.86 -9.86 -4.88
C GLY A 45 18.95 -10.62 -3.55
N ALA A 46 19.81 -10.16 -2.64
CA ALA A 46 19.95 -10.74 -1.31
C ALA A 46 18.67 -10.59 -0.46
N ALA A 47 18.00 -9.42 -0.52
CA ALA A 47 16.73 -9.21 0.17
C ALA A 47 15.62 -10.13 -0.36
N ILE A 48 15.58 -10.37 -1.67
CA ILE A 48 14.57 -11.26 -2.28
C ILE A 48 14.82 -12.72 -1.89
N GLU A 49 16.07 -13.18 -1.96
CA GLU A 49 16.39 -14.57 -1.63
C GLU A 49 16.20 -14.85 -0.12
N GLY A 50 16.50 -13.87 0.74
CA GLY A 50 16.42 -13.98 2.19
C GLY A 50 15.01 -13.85 2.79
N ASN A 51 13.99 -13.48 2.01
CA ASN A 51 12.61 -13.31 2.49
C ASN A 51 11.63 -14.24 1.73
N ASP A 52 10.41 -14.32 2.23
CA ASP A 52 9.29 -14.96 1.53
C ASP A 52 8.48 -13.96 0.69
N MET A 53 7.64 -14.48 -0.19
CA MET A 53 6.81 -13.68 -1.09
C MET A 53 5.89 -12.71 -0.33
N VAL A 54 5.33 -13.13 0.81
CA VAL A 54 4.37 -12.33 1.58
C VAL A 54 5.05 -11.13 2.21
N ALA A 55 6.24 -11.32 2.77
CA ALA A 55 7.07 -10.26 3.34
C ALA A 55 7.47 -9.24 2.27
N LEU A 56 7.90 -9.69 1.09
CA LEU A 56 8.27 -8.82 -0.03
C LEU A 56 7.07 -8.00 -0.52
N LEU A 57 5.91 -8.63 -0.72
CA LEU A 57 4.69 -7.93 -1.14
C LEU A 57 4.23 -6.92 -0.07
N THR A 58 4.24 -7.31 1.21
CA THR A 58 3.88 -6.43 2.32
C THR A 58 4.82 -5.23 2.40
N ALA A 59 6.11 -5.43 2.17
CA ALA A 59 7.08 -4.35 2.11
C ALA A 59 6.75 -3.35 0.99
N THR A 60 6.11 -3.74 -0.11
CA THR A 60 5.68 -2.79 -1.14
C THR A 60 4.59 -1.83 -0.66
N HIS A 61 3.85 -2.14 0.40
CA HIS A 61 2.73 -1.31 0.86
C HIS A 61 3.18 -0.07 1.63
N HIS A 62 4.40 -0.03 2.18
CA HIS A 62 4.90 1.03 3.08
C HIS A 62 3.93 1.35 4.23
N GLY A 63 3.20 0.35 4.74
CA GLY A 63 2.20 0.55 5.78
C GLY A 63 0.94 1.29 5.34
N LYS A 64 0.73 1.52 4.04
CA LYS A 64 -0.48 2.18 3.51
C LYS A 64 -1.68 1.25 3.34
N ASN A 65 -1.45 -0.07 3.35
CA ASN A 65 -2.52 -1.06 3.35
C ASN A 65 -3.20 -1.12 4.72
N THR A 66 -4.02 -0.12 5.00
CA THR A 66 -4.71 0.08 6.28
C THR A 66 -6.20 0.24 6.05
N THR A 67 -6.98 -0.05 7.08
CA THR A 67 -8.42 0.17 7.10
C THR A 67 -8.72 1.47 7.82
N HIS A 68 -9.58 2.31 7.24
CA HIS A 68 -9.98 3.56 7.85
C HIS A 68 -11.19 3.35 8.76
N MET A 69 -11.02 3.64 10.05
CA MET A 69 -12.09 3.54 11.03
C MET A 69 -12.32 4.89 11.73
N THR A 70 -13.57 5.21 12.00
CA THR A 70 -13.92 6.39 12.80
C THR A 70 -15.16 6.14 13.64
N ARG A 71 -15.33 6.97 14.67
CA ARG A 71 -16.42 6.85 15.64
C ARG A 71 -17.74 7.33 15.04
N ILE A 72 -18.81 6.59 15.28
CA ILE A 72 -20.21 7.04 15.08
C ILE A 72 -20.80 7.42 16.46
N THR A 73 -22.03 7.06 16.77
CA THR A 73 -22.70 7.30 18.05
C THR A 73 -22.26 6.27 19.09
N GLY A 74 -21.01 6.36 19.53
CA GLY A 74 -20.49 5.57 20.66
C GLY A 74 -19.62 4.36 20.32
N TYR A 75 -19.48 3.99 19.05
CA TYR A 75 -18.62 2.88 18.62
C TYR A 75 -17.81 3.22 17.36
N PHE A 76 -16.72 2.50 17.12
CA PHE A 76 -15.91 2.63 15.91
C PHE A 76 -16.47 1.75 14.79
N SER A 77 -16.50 2.29 13.58
CA SER A 77 -16.88 1.56 12.37
C SER A 77 -15.87 1.82 11.25
N ARG A 78 -15.65 0.80 10.41
CA ARG A 78 -14.98 0.93 9.11
C ARG A 78 -15.73 1.92 8.22
N ILE A 79 -15.01 2.85 7.61
CA ILE A 79 -15.56 3.91 6.75
C ILE A 79 -15.93 3.34 5.37
N GLU A 80 -15.24 2.31 4.90
CA GLU A 80 -15.41 1.70 3.57
C GLU A 80 -16.83 1.13 3.34
N GLY A 81 -17.57 0.85 4.42
CA GLY A 81 -18.96 0.37 4.38
C GLY A 81 -20.03 1.43 4.64
N TRP A 82 -19.65 2.72 4.74
CA TRP A 82 -20.61 3.77 5.06
C TRP A 82 -21.43 4.19 3.84
N ASN A 83 -22.72 4.43 4.05
CA ASN A 83 -23.58 5.00 3.02
C ASN A 83 -23.27 6.50 2.81
N LYS A 84 -23.81 7.08 1.74
CA LYS A 84 -23.60 8.49 1.36
C LYS A 84 -23.94 9.48 2.49
N GLY A 85 -24.96 9.19 3.31
CA GLY A 85 -25.37 10.02 4.44
C GLY A 85 -24.29 10.11 5.52
N LYS A 86 -23.78 8.97 6.00
CA LYS A 86 -22.71 8.90 7.00
C LYS A 86 -21.39 9.51 6.50
N LEU A 87 -21.08 9.35 5.22
CA LEU A 87 -19.93 10.03 4.59
C LEU A 87 -20.11 11.56 4.56
N GLY A 88 -21.34 12.03 4.37
CA GLY A 88 -21.70 13.45 4.49
C GLY A 88 -21.49 13.97 5.91
N GLU A 89 -22.05 13.26 6.91
CA GLU A 89 -21.84 13.59 8.32
C GLU A 89 -20.36 13.66 8.69
N LEU A 90 -19.53 12.72 8.22
CA LEU A 90 -18.09 12.74 8.46
C LEU A 90 -17.40 13.99 7.90
N ARG A 91 -17.79 14.42 6.70
CA ARG A 91 -17.24 15.63 6.06
C ARG A 91 -17.66 16.89 6.80
N ASP A 92 -18.88 16.92 7.33
CA ASP A 92 -19.42 18.10 8.01
C ASP A 92 -18.88 18.28 9.43
N ARG A 93 -18.30 17.24 10.06
CA ARG A 93 -17.66 17.36 11.40
C ARG A 93 -16.56 18.42 11.47
N TYR A 94 -15.83 18.63 10.38
CA TYR A 94 -14.74 19.60 10.33
C TYR A 94 -15.19 21.02 9.93
N LYS A 95 -16.49 21.23 9.68
CA LYS A 95 -17.03 22.54 9.28
C LYS A 95 -17.58 23.39 10.43
N ASN A 96 -17.61 22.87 11.66
CA ASN A 96 -18.12 23.59 12.83
C ASN A 96 -17.05 24.41 13.56
N GLU A 97 -15.97 24.84 12.89
CA GLU A 97 -15.04 25.81 13.46
C GLU A 97 -15.75 27.18 13.62
N GLY A 98 -16.28 27.47 14.82
CA GLY A 98 -16.73 28.83 15.17
C GLY A 98 -18.18 29.00 15.64
N HIS A 99 -18.95 27.94 15.86
CA HIS A 99 -20.27 28.04 16.47
C HIS A 99 -20.32 27.26 17.79
N PHE A 100 -19.94 27.94 18.88
CA PHE A 100 -20.20 27.57 20.26
C PHE A 100 -21.29 28.48 20.84
#